data_AF-A0A8T2PB68-F1
#
_entry.id   AF-A0A8T2PB68-F1
#
_cell.length_a   1.000
_cell.length_b   1.000
_cell.length_c   1.000
_cell.angle_alpha   90.00
_cell.angle_beta   90.00
_cell.angle_gamma   90.00
#
_symmetry.space_group_name_H-M   'P 1'
#
loop_
_entity.id
_entity.type
_entity.pdbx_description
1 polymer ?
#
loop_
_entity_poly.entity_id
_entity_poly.type
_entity_poly.pdbx_seq_one_letter_code
_entity_poly.pdbx_strand_id
1 'polypeptide(L)'
;MFASNYAMWWSPSGSSLAYIEFNDTLVNTIEYSWYGDGQYPKTVVIPYPKAGSTNPVAKLFVVDTTNISKITQVVVPASVGARVMRNQARQA
;
A
#
# COMPACT_ATOMS: atom_id res chain seq x y z
N MET A 1 -8.58 -7.61 -13.98
CA MET A 1 -8.18 -8.45 -12.82
C MET A 1 -7.66 -7.51 -11.74
N PHE A 2 -8.27 -7.45 -10.55
CA PHE A 2 -7.96 -6.45 -9.51
C PHE A 2 -6.84 -6.87 -8.53
N ALA A 3 -6.01 -7.83 -8.91
CA ALA A 3 -4.89 -8.28 -8.09
C ALA A 3 -3.61 -8.28 -8.94
N SER A 4 -2.73 -7.32 -8.69
CA SER A 4 -1.37 -7.26 -9.22
C SER A 4 -0.41 -7.12 -8.05
N ASN A 5 0.75 -7.75 -8.15
CA ASN A 5 1.87 -7.56 -7.23
C ASN A 5 2.73 -6.33 -7.58
N TYR A 6 2.34 -5.56 -8.61
CA TYR A 6 2.99 -4.31 -8.97
C TYR A 6 2.28 -3.12 -8.30
N ALA A 7 3.07 -2.23 -7.71
CA ALA A 7 2.61 -0.98 -7.09
C ALA A 7 3.22 0.25 -7.78
N MET A 8 3.60 0.11 -9.05
CA MET A 8 4.34 1.11 -9.81
C MET A 8 4.02 1.02 -11.31
N TRP A 9 3.91 2.18 -11.97
CA TRP A 9 3.52 2.30 -13.38
C TRP A 9 4.28 3.41 -14.08
N TRP A 10 4.90 3.09 -15.20
CA TRP A 10 5.55 4.07 -16.07
C TRP A 10 4.50 4.83 -16.90
N SER A 11 4.74 6.13 -17.09
CA SER A 11 4.10 6.88 -18.16
C SER A 11 4.48 6.30 -19.54
N PRO A 12 3.64 6.43 -20.57
CA PRO A 12 3.94 5.89 -21.90
C PRO A 12 5.24 6.44 -22.51
N SER A 13 5.60 7.69 -22.20
CA SER A 13 6.83 8.35 -22.62
C SER A 13 8.05 7.99 -21.76
N GLY A 14 7.89 7.33 -20.61
CA GLY A 14 8.96 7.06 -19.65
C GLY A 14 9.47 8.30 -18.89
N SER A 15 8.82 9.46 -19.05
CA SER A 15 9.21 10.73 -18.39
C SER A 15 8.77 10.82 -16.93
N SER A 16 7.88 9.93 -16.51
CA SER A 16 7.32 9.90 -15.17
C SER A 16 7.00 8.48 -14.72
N LEU A 17 7.07 8.29 -13.41
CA LEU A 17 6.80 7.04 -12.73
C LEU A 17 5.78 7.29 -11.61
N ALA A 18 4.65 6.60 -11.66
CA ALA A 18 3.68 6.58 -10.58
C ALA A 18 3.99 5.39 -9.65
N TYR A 19 3.91 5.58 -8.33
CA TYR A 19 4.08 4.50 -7.37
C TYR A 19 3.24 4.70 -6.12
N ILE A 20 2.92 3.61 -5.42
CA ILE A 20 2.22 3.66 -4.13
C ILE A 20 3.22 3.44 -3.00
N GLU A 21 3.13 4.30 -1.99
CA GLU A 21 3.74 4.09 -0.69
C GLU A 21 2.69 3.48 0.25
N PHE A 22 3.02 2.33 0.84
CA PHE A 22 2.21 1.69 1.88
C PHE A 22 2.88 1.91 3.23
N ASN A 23 2.12 2.42 4.19
CA ASN A 23 2.54 2.55 5.58
C ASN A 23 1.80 1.53 6.45
N ASP A 24 2.55 0.53 6.90
CA ASP A 24 2.05 -0.58 7.72
C ASP A 24 2.39 -0.44 9.21
N THR A 25 2.91 0.70 9.65
CA THR A 25 3.40 0.89 11.05
C THR A 25 2.35 0.65 12.13
N LEU A 26 1.06 0.79 11.79
CA LEU A 26 -0.08 0.56 12.69
C LEU A 26 -0.86 -0.71 12.37
N VAL A 27 -0.40 -1.51 11.40
CA VAL A 27 -1.05 -2.75 10.99
C VAL A 27 -0.61 -3.86 11.92
N ASN A 28 -1.56 -4.64 12.43
CA ASN A 28 -1.26 -5.80 13.27
C ASN A 28 -0.43 -6.83 12.48
N THR A 29 0.52 -7.47 13.15
CA THR A 29 1.33 -8.53 12.56
C THR A 29 0.77 -9.91 12.86
N ILE A 30 1.05 -10.86 11.98
CA ILE A 30 0.95 -12.29 12.27
C ILE A 30 2.35 -12.88 12.33
N GLU A 31 2.50 -13.88 13.18
CA GLU A 31 3.73 -14.65 13.33
C GLU A 31 3.47 -16.12 12.99
N TYR A 32 4.41 -16.74 12.28
CA TYR A 32 4.37 -18.18 12.02
C TYR A 32 5.76 -18.79 11.96
N SER A 33 5.83 -20.09 12.24
CA SER A 33 7.09 -20.86 12.18
C SER A 33 7.42 -21.26 10.74
N TRP A 34 8.62 -20.91 10.28
CA TRP A 34 9.23 -21.38 9.05
C TRP A 34 10.26 -22.45 9.37
N TYR A 35 9.99 -23.70 8.98
CA TYR A 35 10.83 -24.84 9.31
C TYR A 35 12.11 -24.92 8.46
N GLY A 36 12.04 -24.59 7.16
CA GLY A 36 13.20 -24.54 6.26
C GLY A 36 14.11 -25.78 6.31
N ASP A 37 15.37 -25.59 5.91
CA ASP A 37 16.40 -26.66 5.91
C ASP A 37 17.40 -26.53 7.08
N GLY A 38 17.17 -25.57 7.99
CA GLY A 38 18.04 -25.32 9.14
C GLY A 38 17.73 -26.24 10.31
N GLN A 39 18.66 -26.37 11.26
CA GLN A 39 18.47 -27.20 12.46
C GLN A 39 17.29 -26.74 13.34
N TYR A 40 16.96 -25.45 13.32
CA TYR A 40 15.86 -24.89 14.12
C TYR A 40 14.94 -24.00 13.25
N PRO A 41 13.62 -24.00 13.54
CA PRO A 41 12.68 -23.12 12.86
C PRO A 41 12.98 -21.64 13.11
N LYS A 42 12.52 -20.80 12.19
CA LYS A 42 12.55 -19.34 12.31
C LYS A 42 11.14 -18.80 12.51
N THR A 43 10.98 -17.76 13.31
CA THR A 43 9.73 -16.98 13.33
C THR A 43 9.72 -15.99 12.18
N VAL A 44 8.69 -16.04 11.34
CA VAL A 44 8.43 -15.04 10.31
C VAL A 44 7.33 -14.12 10.82
N VAL A 45 7.55 -12.80 10.72
CA VAL A 45 6.61 -11.77 11.13
C VAL A 45 6.23 -10.93 9.92
N ILE A 46 4.94 -10.82 9.63
CA ILE A 46 4.43 -10.00 8.51
C ILE A 46 3.23 -9.14 8.97
N PRO A 47 3.09 -7.88 8.51
CA PRO A 47 1.86 -7.13 8.64
C PRO A 47 0.70 -7.87 7.96
N TYR A 48 -0.37 -8.13 8.69
CA TYR A 48 -1.54 -8.85 8.19
C TYR A 48 -2.82 -8.33 8.86
N PRO A 49 -3.57 -7.43 8.18
CA PRO A 49 -4.79 -6.87 8.73
C PRO A 49 -5.92 -7.90 8.71
N LYS A 50 -6.26 -8.46 9.87
CA LYS A 50 -7.49 -9.25 10.03
C LYS A 50 -8.72 -8.35 9.92
N ALA A 51 -9.88 -8.96 9.66
CA ALA A 51 -11.15 -8.24 9.61
C ALA A 51 -11.36 -7.39 10.89
N GLY A 52 -11.72 -6.12 10.71
CA GLY A 52 -11.92 -5.16 11.80
C GLY A 52 -10.66 -4.56 12.40
N SER A 53 -9.45 -4.93 11.93
CA SER A 53 -8.19 -4.31 12.35
C SER A 53 -7.75 -3.19 11.39
N THR A 54 -6.75 -2.42 11.82
CA THR A 54 -6.20 -1.28 11.06
C THR A 54 -5.60 -1.75 9.74
N ASN A 55 -6.03 -1.11 8.64
CA ASN A 55 -5.47 -1.33 7.31
C ASN A 55 -4.21 -0.47 7.08
N PRO A 56 -3.33 -0.89 6.15
CA PRO A 56 -2.27 -0.05 5.59
C PRO A 56 -2.79 1.32 5.14
N VAL A 57 -2.02 2.37 5.40
CA VAL A 57 -2.28 3.69 4.80
C VAL A 57 -1.54 3.77 3.47
N ALA A 58 -2.28 3.89 2.37
CA ALA A 58 -1.71 4.01 1.02
C ALA A 58 -1.69 5.46 0.55
N LYS A 59 -0.57 5.89 -0.04
CA LYS A 59 -0.42 7.18 -0.72
C LYS A 59 0.12 6.98 -2.13
N LEU A 60 -0.47 7.66 -3.10
CA LEU A 60 -0.02 7.63 -4.49
C LEU A 60 0.89 8.83 -4.77
N PHE A 61 2.02 8.58 -5.40
CA PHE A 61 2.98 9.59 -5.81
C PHE A 61 3.31 9.48 -7.30
N VAL A 62 3.72 10.59 -7.89
CA VAL A 62 4.32 10.66 -9.23
C VAL A 62 5.65 11.38 -9.14
N VAL A 63 6.69 10.77 -9.69
CA VAL A 63 8.04 11.35 -9.79
C VAL A 63 8.40 11.60 -11.25
N ASP A 64 9.07 12.73 -11.49
CA ASP A 64 9.69 13.07 -12.78
C ASP A 64 11.04 12.36 -12.92
N THR A 65 11.27 11.69 -14.06
CA THR A 65 12.46 10.84 -14.24
C THR A 65 13.70 11.64 -14.60
N THR A 66 13.54 12.89 -15.03
CA THR A 66 14.63 13.84 -15.29
C THR A 66 15.00 14.64 -14.04
N ASN A 67 14.06 14.83 -13.12
CA ASN A 67 14.28 15.46 -11.83
C ASN A 67 13.63 14.65 -10.71
N ILE A 68 14.38 13.67 -10.20
CA ILE A 68 13.92 12.73 -9.17
C ILE A 68 13.62 13.36 -7.80
N SER A 69 13.99 14.63 -7.60
CA SER A 69 13.60 15.38 -6.38
C SER A 69 12.18 15.94 -6.49
N LYS A 70 11.61 15.99 -7.70
CA LYS A 70 10.24 16.47 -7.94
C LYS A 70 9.25 15.33 -7.78
N ILE A 71 8.81 15.12 -6.54
CA ILE A 71 7.80 14.13 -6.18
C ILE A 71 6.49 14.85 -5.85
N THR A 72 5.40 14.44 -6.48
CA THR A 72 4.06 15.00 -6.24
C THR A 72 3.14 13.93 -5.68
N GLN A 73 2.52 14.20 -4.53
CA GLN A 73 1.46 13.34 -4.01
C GLN A 73 0.16 13.57 -4.79
N VAL A 74 -0.46 12.50 -5.25
CA VAL A 74 -1.79 12.53 -5.87
C VAL A 74 -2.84 12.47 -4.76
N VAL A 75 -3.56 13.57 -4.58
CA VAL A 75 -4.64 13.67 -3.58
C VAL A 75 -5.96 13.15 -4.14
N VAL A 76 -6.75 12.51 -3.28
CA VAL A 76 -8.08 12.02 -3.65
C VAL A 76 -8.99 13.22 -3.95
N PRO A 77 -9.62 13.29 -5.13
CA PRO A 77 -10.57 14.36 -5.44
C PRO A 77 -11.73 14.39 -4.42
N ALA A 78 -12.16 15.58 -4.04
CA ALA A 78 -13.23 15.76 -3.04
C ALA A 78 -14.53 15.02 -3.40
N SER A 79 -14.86 14.94 -4.69
CA SER A 79 -16.02 14.22 -5.21
C SER A 79 -15.97 12.71 -4.91
N VAL A 80 -14.77 12.12 -4.85
CA VAL A 80 -14.56 10.70 -4.53
C VAL A 80 -14.51 10.50 -3.01
N GLY A 81 -13.75 11.34 -2.30
CA GLY A 81 -13.61 11.25 -0.83
C GLY A 81 -14.95 11.37 -0.09
N ALA A 82 -15.82 12.28 -0.51
CA ALA A 82 -17.15 12.47 0.09
C ALA A 82 -18.09 11.26 -0.09
N ARG A 83 -17.83 10.40 -1.08
CA ARG A 83 -18.61 9.17 -1.29
C ARG A 83 -18.09 8.02 -0.43
N VAL A 84 -16.77 7.95 -0.18
CA VAL A 84 -16.17 6.93 0.69
C VAL A 84 -16.61 7.12 2.14
N MET A 85 -16.56 8.36 2.66
CA MET A 85 -16.96 8.67 4.03
C MET A 85 -18.44 8.34 4.30
N ARG A 86 -19.33 8.61 3.33
CA ARG A 86 -20.76 8.28 3.43
C ARG A 86 -21.05 6.78 3.47
N ASN A 87 -20.22 5.97 2.81
CA ASN A 87 -20.40 4.52 2.79
C ASN A 87 -19.80 3.83 4.01
N GLN A 88 -18.70 4.37 4.57
CA GLN A 88 -18.13 3.87 5.82
C GLN A 88 -19.02 4.15 7.04
N ALA A 89 -19.69 5.31 7.07
CA ALA A 89 -20.64 5.66 8.14
C ALA A 89 -21.93 4.81 8.15
N ARG A 90 -22.21 4.03 7.09
CA ARG A 90 -23.37 3.13 7.00
C ARG A 90 -23.08 1.69 7.42
N GLN A 91 -21.81 1.37 7.69
CA GLN A 91 -21.35 0.03 8.05
C GLN A 91 -20.88 -0.07 9.52
N ALA A 92 -21.17 0.96 10.32
CA ALA A 92 -20.96 0.99 11.77
C ALA A 92 -22.31 0.92 12.49
#